data_AF-A0A562J3R1-F1
#
_entry.id   AF-A0A562J3R1-F1
#
_cell.length_a   1.000
_cell.length_b   1.000
_cell.length_c   1.000
_cell.angle_alpha   90.00
_cell.angle_beta   90.00
_cell.angle_gamma   90.00
#
_symmetry.space_group_name_H-M   'P 1'
#
loop_
_entity.id
_entity.type
_entity.pdbx_description
1 polymer ?
#
loop_
_entity_poly.entity_id
_entity_poly.type
_entity_poly.pdbx_seq_one_letter_code
_entity_poly.pdbx_strand_id
1 'polypeptide(L)'
;MRPSLILTITFKPNLVSETAITTAERIGTASELVLYQRGSSDHVSFHDAGIPAVNFIRRETGTASLEPFYHPPLDTIEHVSAERLKEACDLVGASVYSLIRK
;
A
#
# COMPACT_ATOMS: atom_id res chain seq x y z
N MET A 1 19.35 0.15 0.24
CA MET A 1 18.28 1.04 -0.25
C MET A 1 17.10 0.98 0.71
N ARG A 2 16.33 2.06 0.88
CA ARG A 2 15.10 2.03 1.70
C ARG A 2 13.97 1.39 0.87
N PRO A 3 13.20 0.42 1.42
CA PRO A 3 12.09 -0.19 0.67
C PRO A 3 10.97 0.82 0.42
N SER A 4 10.40 0.80 -0.79
CA SER A 4 9.24 1.63 -1.16
C SER A 4 7.93 1.04 -0.63
N LEU A 5 6.90 1.89 -0.51
CA LEU A 5 5.53 1.42 -0.30
C LEU A 5 4.89 1.23 -1.67
N ILE A 6 4.47 0.01 -1.99
CA ILE A 6 3.88 -0.29 -3.30
C ILE A 6 2.36 -0.32 -3.18
N LEU A 7 1.71 0.50 -3.99
CA LEU A 7 0.28 0.44 -4.24
C LEU A 7 0.03 -0.57 -5.36
N THR A 8 -0.54 -1.71 -5.01
CA THR A 8 -0.94 -2.69 -6.02
C THR A 8 -2.33 -2.38 -6.55
N ILE A 9 -2.41 -2.12 -7.85
CA ILE A 9 -3.64 -1.86 -8.62
C ILE A 9 -3.92 -3.04 -9.55
N THR A 10 -5.18 -3.33 -9.88
CA THR A 10 -5.48 -4.45 -10.79
C THR A 10 -5.27 -4.07 -12.27
N PHE A 11 -5.56 -2.82 -12.66
CA PHE A 11 -5.56 -2.42 -14.07
C PHE A 11 -5.08 -0.98 -14.31
N LYS A 12 -5.77 0.00 -13.75
CA LYS A 12 -5.52 1.43 -13.96
C LYS A 12 -5.54 2.18 -12.63
N PRO A 13 -4.91 3.36 -12.55
CA PRO A 13 -5.16 4.29 -11.47
C PRO A 13 -6.67 4.49 -11.27
N ASN A 14 -7.07 4.57 -10.02
CA ASN A 14 -8.44 4.78 -9.59
C ASN A 14 -8.49 5.75 -8.41
N LEU A 15 -9.71 6.05 -7.95
CA LEU A 15 -9.96 6.96 -6.82
C LEU A 15 -9.05 6.68 -5.61
N VAL A 16 -8.84 5.42 -5.24
CA VAL A 16 -8.06 5.05 -4.05
C VAL A 16 -6.57 5.30 -4.26
N SER A 17 -6.00 4.92 -5.42
CA SER A 17 -4.59 5.21 -5.72
C SER A 17 -4.33 6.70 -5.87
N GLU A 18 -5.21 7.44 -6.53
CA GLU A 18 -5.06 8.89 -6.72
C GLU A 18 -5.10 9.62 -5.38
N THR A 19 -6.08 9.27 -4.53
CA THR A 19 -6.18 9.81 -3.16
C THR A 19 -4.94 9.51 -2.35
N ALA A 20 -4.42 8.28 -2.42
CA ALA A 20 -3.22 7.88 -1.70
C ALA A 20 -1.99 8.67 -2.14
N ILE A 21 -1.79 8.85 -3.45
CA ILE A 21 -0.67 9.63 -4.00
C ILE A 21 -0.75 11.09 -3.54
N THR A 22 -1.90 11.74 -3.71
CA THR A 22 -2.08 13.13 -3.25
C THR A 22 -1.94 13.26 -1.73
N THR A 23 -2.39 12.26 -0.96
CA THR A 23 -2.21 12.24 0.49
C THR A 23 -0.74 12.11 0.86
N ALA A 24 0.01 11.22 0.21
CA ALA A 24 1.42 11.00 0.46
C ALA A 24 2.24 12.26 0.20
N GLU A 25 1.96 12.98 -0.90
CA GLU A 25 2.56 14.28 -1.20
C GLU A 25 2.25 15.31 -0.11
N ARG A 26 1.00 15.35 0.36
CA ARG A 26 0.54 16.30 1.38
C ARG A 26 1.17 16.05 2.76
N ILE A 27 1.32 14.79 3.18
CA ILE A 27 1.86 14.45 4.52
C ILE A 27 3.36 14.18 4.51
N GLY A 28 3.99 14.08 3.33
CA GLY A 28 5.42 13.83 3.17
C GLY A 28 5.84 12.44 3.67
N THR A 29 5.30 11.37 3.08
CA THR A 29 5.70 10.00 3.45
C THR A 29 7.20 9.76 3.19
N ALA A 30 7.84 8.96 4.04
CA ALA A 30 9.27 8.69 3.93
C ALA A 30 9.60 7.74 2.77
N SER A 31 8.65 6.86 2.44
CA SER A 31 8.70 5.90 1.34
C SER A 31 8.01 6.49 0.11
N GLU A 32 8.60 6.25 -1.05
CA GLU A 32 7.95 6.49 -2.32
C GLU A 32 6.74 5.54 -2.48
N LEU A 33 5.66 6.06 -3.05
CA LEU A 33 4.50 5.27 -3.47
C LEU A 33 4.68 4.87 -4.94
N VAL A 34 4.77 3.57 -5.19
CA VAL A 34 4.90 3.03 -6.55
C VAL A 34 3.61 2.31 -6.93
N LEU A 35 3.01 2.67 -8.07
CA LEU A 35 1.89 1.92 -8.64
C LEU A 35 2.42 0.67 -9.35
N TYR A 36 1.87 -0.48 -8.98
CA TYR A 36 2.27 -1.76 -9.55
C TYR A 36 1.04 -2.60 -9.89
N GLN A 37 0.97 -3.11 -11.12
CA GLN A 37 -0.18 -3.90 -11.54
C GLN A 37 -0.09 -5.33 -10.97
N ARG A 38 -0.91 -5.66 -9.97
CA ARG A 38 -0.93 -6.99 -9.34
C ARG A 38 -2.25 -7.26 -8.60
N GLY A 39 -2.68 -8.52 -8.64
CA GLY A 39 -3.82 -9.03 -7.86
C GLY A 39 -3.38 -9.80 -6.60
N SER A 40 -4.12 -10.87 -6.29
CA SER A 40 -3.84 -11.81 -5.18
C SER A 40 -3.97 -11.23 -3.77
N SER A 41 -4.94 -10.32 -3.59
CA SER A 41 -5.44 -9.88 -2.29
C SER A 41 -6.93 -9.52 -2.45
N ASP A 42 -7.59 -9.17 -1.35
CA ASP A 42 -9.05 -8.98 -1.31
C ASP A 42 -9.55 -7.84 -2.22
N HIS A 43 -8.69 -6.87 -2.56
CA HIS A 43 -9.03 -5.75 -3.45
C HIS A 43 -9.48 -6.21 -4.86
N VAL A 44 -9.10 -7.42 -5.28
CA VAL A 44 -9.51 -7.98 -6.58
C VAL A 44 -11.03 -8.14 -6.66
N SER A 45 -11.67 -8.70 -5.62
CA SER A 45 -13.12 -8.90 -5.62
C SER A 45 -13.90 -7.58 -5.70
N PHE A 46 -13.39 -6.51 -5.08
CA PHE A 46 -13.97 -5.18 -5.20
C PHE A 46 -13.81 -4.62 -6.61
N HIS A 47 -12.61 -4.75 -7.19
CA HIS A 47 -12.34 -4.34 -8.57
C HIS A 47 -13.28 -5.04 -9.57
N ASP A 48 -13.46 -6.35 -9.43
CA ASP A 48 -14.30 -7.17 -10.33
C ASP A 48 -15.79 -6.79 -10.24
N ALA A 49 -16.21 -6.24 -9.10
CA ALA A 49 -17.53 -5.64 -8.91
C ALA A 49 -17.63 -4.17 -9.40
N GLY A 50 -16.58 -3.62 -10.01
CA GLY A 50 -16.53 -2.24 -10.49
C GLY A 50 -16.28 -1.19 -9.40
N ILE A 51 -15.85 -1.60 -8.20
CA ILE A 51 -15.56 -0.71 -7.08
C ILE A 51 -14.05 -0.36 -7.09
N PRO A 52 -13.68 0.94 -7.08
CA PRO A 52 -12.28 1.34 -6.96
C PRO A 52 -11.62 0.77 -5.70
N ALA A 53 -10.58 -0.03 -5.89
CA ALA A 53 -9.85 -0.67 -4.80
C ALA A 53 -8.37 -0.85 -5.14
N VAL A 54 -7.52 -0.84 -4.12
CA VAL A 54 -6.08 -1.10 -4.21
C VAL A 54 -5.63 -1.86 -2.97
N ASN A 55 -4.51 -2.57 -3.07
CA ASN A 55 -3.85 -3.19 -1.93
C ASN A 55 -2.54 -2.44 -1.63
N PHE A 56 -2.39 -1.99 -0.37
CA PHE A 56 -1.22 -1.29 0.13
C PHE A 56 -0.24 -2.32 0.71
N ILE A 57 0.95 -2.46 0.13
CA ILE A 57 1.91 -3.47 0.57
C ILE A 57 3.35 -2.99 0.39
N ARG A 58 4.23 -3.28 1.36
CA ARG A 58 5.66 -3.01 1.20
C ARG A 58 6.31 -4.10 0.39
N ARG A 59 7.20 -3.67 -0.49
CA ARG A 59 7.97 -4.56 -1.36
C ARG A 59 9.34 -3.95 -1.59
N GLU A 60 10.30 -4.80 -1.93
CA GLU A 60 11.60 -4.34 -2.36
C GLU A 60 11.49 -3.54 -3.66
N THR A 61 12.14 -2.37 -3.68
CA THR A 61 12.19 -1.50 -4.85
C THR A 61 12.96 -2.18 -5.98
N GLY A 62 12.41 -2.17 -7.19
CA GLY A 62 13.03 -2.77 -8.39
C GLY A 62 12.63 -4.23 -8.64
N THR A 63 12.53 -5.07 -7.60
CA THR A 63 12.11 -6.49 -7.74
C THR A 63 10.63 -6.71 -7.45
N ALA A 64 10.00 -5.81 -6.69
CA ALA A 64 8.67 -5.98 -6.12
C ALA A 64 8.52 -7.26 -5.26
N SER A 65 9.63 -7.78 -4.73
CA SER A 65 9.66 -8.95 -3.83
C SER A 65 9.06 -8.62 -2.47
N LEU A 66 8.43 -9.61 -1.83
CA LEU A 66 8.09 -9.57 -0.41
C LEU A 66 9.33 -9.93 0.42
N GLU A 67 9.24 -9.68 1.72
CA GLU A 67 10.16 -10.22 2.71
C GLU A 67 10.38 -11.74 2.56
N PRO A 68 11.59 -12.24 2.88
CA PRO A 68 11.89 -13.67 2.80
C PRO A 68 11.11 -14.53 3.81
N PHE A 69 10.51 -13.90 4.83
CA PHE A 69 9.70 -14.54 5.85
C PHE A 69 8.19 -14.51 5.54
N TYR A 70 7.74 -14.05 4.37
CA TYR A 70 6.35 -14.14 3.94
C TYR A 70 5.91 -15.60 3.69
N HIS A 71 4.98 -16.12 4.51
CA HIS A 71 4.46 -17.51 4.58
C HIS A 71 5.26 -18.57 5.37
N PRO A 72 6.55 -18.43 5.68
CA PRO A 72 7.21 -19.25 6.68
C PRO A 72 6.74 -19.01 8.12
N PRO A 73 7.02 -19.95 9.05
CA PRO A 73 6.85 -19.74 10.50
C PRO A 73 7.67 -18.58 11.08
N LEU A 74 8.58 -18.01 10.30
CA LEU A 74 9.39 -16.84 10.66
C LEU A 74 8.63 -15.52 10.47
N ASP A 75 7.40 -15.52 9.94
CA ASP A 75 6.54 -14.34 9.90
C ASP A 75 6.02 -13.99 11.32
N THR A 76 6.88 -13.34 12.10
CA THR A 76 6.67 -13.09 13.52
C THR A 76 6.91 -11.63 13.89
N ILE A 77 6.50 -11.25 15.11
CA ILE A 77 6.54 -9.86 15.58
C ILE A 77 7.96 -9.25 15.56
N GLU A 78 8.99 -10.08 15.69
CA GLU A 78 10.40 -9.67 15.64
C GLU A 78 10.78 -9.05 14.29
N HIS A 79 10.05 -9.37 13.23
CA HIS A 79 10.26 -8.81 11.89
C HIS A 79 9.34 -7.63 11.55
N VAL A 80 8.45 -7.24 12.48
CA VAL A 80 7.56 -6.09 12.31
C VAL A 80 8.27 -4.81 12.74
N SER A 81 8.23 -3.79 11.88
CA SER A 81 8.77 -2.46 12.19
C SER A 81 7.65 -1.51 12.59
N ALA A 82 7.72 -0.98 13.81
CA ALA A 82 6.77 0.02 14.31
C ALA A 82 6.76 1.30 13.45
N GLU A 83 7.92 1.72 12.95
CA GLU A 83 8.06 2.88 12.06
C GLU A 83 7.33 2.64 10.74
N ARG A 84 7.51 1.46 10.14
CA ARG A 84 6.82 1.08 8.89
C ARG A 84 5.32 0.95 9.09
N LEU A 85 4.89 0.41 10.23
CA LEU A 85 3.47 0.33 10.57
C LEU A 85 2.87 1.73 10.71
N LYS A 86 3.54 2.61 11.46
CA LYS A 86 3.10 4.00 11.63
C LYS A 86 2.93 4.72 10.29
N GLU A 87 3.93 4.66 9.41
CA GLU A 87 3.85 5.30 8.10
C GLU A 87 2.68 4.79 7.26
N ALA A 88 2.45 3.46 7.24
CA ALA A 88 1.33 2.88 6.51
C ALA A 88 -0.02 3.32 7.08
N CYS A 89 -0.15 3.30 8.41
CA CYS A 89 -1.35 3.76 9.11
C CYS A 89 -1.63 5.25 8.90
N ASP A 90 -0.59 6.09 8.98
CA ASP A 90 -0.71 7.53 8.76
C ASP A 90 -1.20 7.82 7.33
N LEU A 91 -0.62 7.15 6.32
CA LEU A 91 -1.04 7.28 4.93
C LEU A 91 -2.49 6.82 4.72
N VAL A 92 -2.79 5.56 5.06
CA VAL A 92 -4.12 4.97 4.81
C VAL A 92 -5.20 5.73 5.59
N GLY A 93 -4.93 6.04 6.86
CA GLY A 93 -5.85 6.81 7.70
C GLY A 93 -6.10 8.20 7.16
N ALA A 94 -5.05 8.92 6.74
CA ALA A 94 -5.20 10.25 6.15
C ALA A 94 -5.89 10.23 4.78
N SER A 95 -5.71 9.18 3.98
CA SER A 95 -6.40 9.01 2.70
C SER A 95 -7.89 8.76 2.89
N VAL A 96 -8.26 7.85 3.79
CA VAL A 96 -9.66 7.61 4.16
C VAL A 96 -10.29 8.89 4.70
N TYR A 97 -9.61 9.58 5.62
CA TYR A 97 -10.09 10.84 6.19
C TYR A 97 -10.31 11.92 5.12
N SER A 98 -9.41 12.00 4.12
CA SER A 98 -9.53 12.97 3.02
C SER A 98 -10.78 12.74 2.16
N LEU A 99 -11.25 11.48 2.04
CA LEU A 99 -12.45 11.13 1.29
C LEU A 99 -13.75 11.33 2.07
N ILE A 100 -13.72 11.08 3.39
CA ILE A 100 -14.95 11.06 4.21
C ILE A 100 -15.21 12.36 4.97
N ARG A 101 -14.21 13.24 5.11
CA ARG A 101 -14.39 14.52 5.80
C ARG A 101 -15.30 15.42 4.97
N LYS A 102 -16.47 15.72 5.52
CA LYS A 102 -17.43 16.70 5.00
C LYS A 102 -16.96 18.13 5.27
#